data_AF-A0A1Q6TQE3-F1
#
_entry.id   AF-A0A1Q6TQE3-F1
#
_cell.length_a   1.000
_cell.length_b   1.000
_cell.length_c   1.000
_cell.angle_alpha   90.00
_cell.angle_beta   90.00
_cell.angle_gamma   90.00
#
_symmetry.space_group_name_H-M   'P 1'
#
loop_
_entity.id
_entity.type
_entity.pdbx_description
1 polymer ?
#
loop_
_entity_poly.entity_id
_entity_poly.type
_entity_poly.pdbx_seq_one_letter_code
_entity_poly.pdbx_strand_id
1 'polypeptide(L)'
;MNNFIFYTKSPNDIAKEFVEKIKYKRKMLKISQVQLATKSGVSLGSIKRFESKYEISLNSLIKILIALNLEKDFESLFTQKTYNSIDEVINGQL
;
A
#
# COMPACT_ATOMS: atom_id res chain seq x y z
N MET A 1 10.68 -30.89 8.32
CA MET A 1 10.94 -30.52 6.91
C MET A 1 11.02 -29.01 6.84
N ASN A 2 12.15 -28.46 6.42
CA ASN A 2 12.32 -27.01 6.28
C ASN A 2 11.49 -26.55 5.08
N ASN A 3 10.34 -25.94 5.35
CA ASN A 3 9.58 -25.21 4.32
C ASN A 3 10.40 -23.99 3.92
N PHE A 4 11.27 -24.16 2.93
CA PHE A 4 11.84 -23.04 2.20
C PHE A 4 10.67 -22.35 1.48
N ILE A 5 10.16 -21.29 2.09
CA ILE A 5 9.25 -20.37 1.41
C ILE A 5 10.08 -19.70 0.32
N PHE A 6 9.92 -20.14 -0.92
CA PHE A 6 10.39 -19.41 -2.09
C PHE A 6 9.59 -18.12 -2.18
N TYR A 7 10.01 -17.08 -1.47
CA TYR A 7 9.53 -15.73 -1.70
C TYR A 7 10.03 -15.31 -3.08
N THR A 8 9.17 -15.42 -4.09
CA THR A 8 9.48 -15.07 -5.49
C THR A 8 9.68 -13.57 -5.71
N LYS A 9 9.45 -12.74 -4.68
CA LYS A 9 9.58 -11.28 -4.72
C LYS A 9 10.38 -10.79 -3.51
N SER A 10 11.35 -9.91 -3.75
CA SER A 10 12.07 -9.23 -2.68
C SER A 10 11.15 -8.21 -1.98
N PRO A 11 11.48 -7.77 -0.76
CA PRO A 11 10.76 -6.67 -0.10
C PRO A 11 10.63 -5.42 -0.97
N ASN A 12 11.67 -5.13 -1.76
CA ASN A 12 11.68 -3.97 -2.66
C ASN A 12 10.74 -4.17 -3.87
N ASP A 13 10.59 -5.40 -4.38
CA ASP A 13 9.63 -5.70 -5.45
C ASP A 13 8.20 -5.49 -4.97
N ILE A 14 7.90 -5.94 -3.75
CA ILE A 14 6.59 -5.73 -3.11
C ILE A 14 6.34 -4.22 -2.92
N ALA A 15 7.31 -3.49 -2.39
CA ALA A 15 7.22 -2.05 -2.22
C ALA A 15 6.98 -1.32 -3.56
N LYS A 16 7.74 -1.68 -4.59
CA LYS A 16 7.60 -1.12 -5.94
C LYS A 16 6.20 -1.30 -6.49
N GLU A 17 5.65 -2.51 -6.42
CA GLU A 17 4.29 -2.80 -6.91
C GLU A 17 3.23 -1.98 -6.18
N PHE A 18 3.37 -1.84 -4.85
CA PHE A 18 2.46 -1.05 -4.04
C PHE A 18 2.55 0.45 -4.39
N VAL A 19 3.76 1.01 -4.45
CA VAL A 19 3.97 2.42 -4.76
C VAL A 19 3.51 2.78 -6.18
N GLU A 20 3.78 1.93 -7.18
CA GLU A 20 3.36 2.21 -8.56
C GLU A 20 1.83 2.25 -8.70
N LYS A 21 1.08 1.44 -7.93
CA LYS A 21 -0.39 1.55 -7.87
C LYS A 21 -0.85 2.91 -7.33
N ILE A 22 -0.24 3.38 -6.24
CA ILE A 22 -0.58 4.68 -5.63
C ILE A 22 -0.22 5.83 -6.58
N LYS A 23 0.97 5.78 -7.20
CA LYS A 23 1.45 6.74 -8.19
C LYS A 23 0.54 6.78 -9.43
N TYR A 24 0.07 5.63 -9.88
CA TYR A 24 -0.93 5.54 -10.95
C TYR A 24 -2.23 6.26 -10.57
N LYS A 25 -2.77 6.01 -9.35
CA LYS A 25 -3.96 6.73 -8.85
C LYS A 25 -3.75 8.24 -8.79
N ARG A 26 -2.61 8.71 -8.28
CA ARG A 26 -2.26 10.15 -8.31
C ARG A 26 -2.30 10.72 -9.73
N LYS A 27 -1.70 10.03 -10.70
CA LYS A 27 -1.68 10.47 -12.10
C LYS A 27 -3.09 10.50 -12.73
N MET A 28 -3.94 9.52 -12.42
CA MET A 28 -5.34 9.50 -12.86
C MET A 28 -6.13 10.70 -12.32
N LEU A 29 -5.84 11.12 -11.08
CA LEU A 29 -6.40 12.34 -10.49
C LEU A 29 -5.76 13.63 -11.02
N LYS A 30 -4.80 13.55 -11.96
CA LYS A 30 -4.04 14.69 -12.52
C LYS A 30 -3.34 15.54 -11.46
N ILE A 31 -2.94 14.93 -10.33
CA ILE A 31 -2.22 15.59 -9.25
C ILE A 31 -0.71 15.47 -9.49
N SER A 32 0.02 16.58 -9.51
CA SER A 32 1.50 16.57 -9.57
C SER A 32 2.12 16.18 -8.23
N GLN A 33 3.41 15.83 -8.19
CA GLN A 33 4.11 15.56 -6.92
C GLN A 33 4.11 16.77 -5.99
N VAL A 34 4.21 17.99 -6.55
CA VAL A 34 4.13 19.25 -5.79
C VAL A 34 2.74 19.42 -5.19
N GLN A 35 1.69 19.20 -5.98
CA GLN A 35 0.31 19.28 -5.48
C GLN A 35 0.03 18.22 -4.42
N LEU A 36 0.55 16.99 -4.57
CA LEU A 36 0.41 15.94 -3.56
C LEU A 36 1.13 16.33 -2.26
N ALA A 37 2.35 16.88 -2.34
CA ALA A 37 3.08 17.37 -1.18
C ALA A 37 2.26 18.42 -0.41
N THR A 38 1.71 19.42 -1.12
CA THR A 38 0.82 20.43 -0.52
C THR A 38 -0.44 19.82 0.10
N LYS A 39 -1.15 18.94 -0.63
CA LYS A 39 -2.41 18.33 -0.17
C LYS A 39 -2.22 17.42 1.05
N SER A 40 -1.13 16.66 1.09
CA SER A 40 -0.86 15.69 2.17
C SER A 40 -0.10 16.29 3.36
N GLY A 41 0.44 17.49 3.24
CA GLY A 41 1.35 18.06 4.23
C GLY A 41 2.67 17.28 4.38
N VAL A 42 3.06 16.51 3.36
CA VAL A 42 4.31 15.76 3.30
C VAL A 42 5.32 16.53 2.44
N SER A 43 6.60 16.54 2.82
CA SER A 43 7.62 17.26 2.05
C SER A 43 7.74 16.71 0.62
N LEU A 44 8.02 17.59 -0.35
CA LEU A 44 8.26 17.17 -1.74
C LEU A 44 9.42 16.17 -1.86
N GLY A 45 10.46 16.30 -1.04
CA GLY A 45 11.57 15.35 -1.01
C GLY A 45 11.12 13.94 -0.61
N SER A 46 10.22 13.83 0.36
CA SER A 46 9.62 12.56 0.76
C SER A 46 8.73 11.98 -0.34
N ILE A 47 7.91 12.79 -1.03
CA ILE A 47 7.10 12.34 -2.17
C ILE A 47 7.99 11.80 -3.31
N LYS A 48 9.09 12.51 -3.62
CA LYS A 48 10.05 12.07 -4.65
C LYS A 48 10.70 10.74 -4.27
N ARG A 49 11.16 10.60 -3.02
CA ARG A 49 11.75 9.35 -2.52
C ARG A 49 10.74 8.21 -2.57
N PHE A 50 9.51 8.45 -2.11
CA PHE A 50 8.43 7.50 -2.19
C PHE A 50 8.25 6.97 -3.61
N GLU A 51 8.08 7.84 -4.61
CA GLU A 51 7.79 7.41 -5.98
C GLU A 51 8.98 6.92 -6.82
N SER A 52 10.22 7.14 -6.36
CA SER A 52 11.45 6.78 -7.09
C SER A 52 12.26 5.67 -6.44
N LYS A 53 12.20 5.57 -5.10
CA LYS A 53 12.92 4.58 -4.29
C LYS A 53 11.98 3.64 -3.54
N TYR A 54 10.66 3.86 -3.62
CA TYR A 54 9.65 3.03 -2.96
C TYR A 54 9.76 3.08 -1.43
N GLU A 55 10.31 4.18 -0.89
CA GLU A 55 10.60 4.36 0.54
C GLU A 55 9.86 5.57 1.10
N ILE A 56 9.16 5.37 2.23
CA ILE A 56 8.50 6.43 2.99
C ILE A 56 8.23 5.96 4.44
N SER A 57 8.02 6.90 5.37
CA SER A 57 7.47 6.56 6.70
C SER A 57 5.99 6.17 6.60
N LEU A 58 5.52 5.31 7.52
CA LEU A 58 4.11 4.91 7.59
C LEU A 58 3.16 6.11 7.76
N ASN A 59 3.49 7.06 8.64
CA ASN A 59 2.66 8.24 8.85
C ASN A 59 2.52 9.10 7.58
N SER A 60 3.62 9.31 6.86
CA SER A 60 3.59 10.03 5.58
C SER A 60 2.84 9.26 4.50
N LEU A 61 2.91 7.92 4.49
CA LEU A 61 2.10 7.09 3.60
C LEU A 61 0.61 7.30 3.86
N ILE A 62 0.17 7.20 5.13
CA ILE A 62 -1.24 7.40 5.51
C ILE A 62 -1.74 8.79 5.05
N LYS A 63 -0.93 9.85 5.26
CA LYS A 63 -1.25 11.20 4.77
C LYS A 63 -1.41 11.27 3.24
N ILE A 64 -0.54 10.57 2.50
CA ILE A 64 -0.66 10.48 1.03
C ILE A 64 -1.94 9.74 0.63
N LEU A 65 -2.26 8.62 1.29
CA LEU A 65 -3.45 7.84 0.97
C LEU A 65 -4.72 8.66 1.19
N ILE A 66 -4.83 9.37 2.32
CA ILE A 66 -5.94 10.29 2.59
C ILE A 66 -6.01 11.39 1.52
N ALA A 67 -4.88 12.01 1.16
CA ALA A 67 -4.84 13.06 0.14
C ALA A 67 -5.24 12.58 -1.27
N LEU A 68 -5.23 11.26 -1.49
CA LEU A 68 -5.62 10.60 -2.75
C LEU A 68 -6.98 9.87 -2.65
N ASN A 69 -7.69 9.98 -1.53
CA ASN A 69 -8.94 9.25 -1.24
C ASN A 69 -8.78 7.72 -1.29
N LEU A 70 -7.68 7.20 -0.75
CA LEU A 70 -7.32 5.77 -0.70
C LEU A 70 -7.31 5.20 0.74
N GLU A 71 -7.71 5.99 1.73
CA GLU A 71 -7.70 5.59 3.15
C GLU A 71 -8.59 4.38 3.43
N LYS A 72 -9.76 4.29 2.79
CA LYS A 72 -10.67 3.14 2.95
C LYS A 72 -10.06 1.84 2.43
N ASP A 73 -9.35 1.89 1.31
CA ASP A 73 -8.64 0.73 0.78
C ASP A 73 -7.60 0.24 1.80
N PHE A 74 -6.91 1.17 2.46
CA PHE A 74 -5.91 0.88 3.48
C PHE A 74 -6.52 0.33 4.78
N GLU A 75 -7.64 0.89 5.24
CA GLU A 75 -8.40 0.40 6.39
C GLU A 75 -8.98 -1.00 6.16
N SER A 76 -9.27 -1.36 4.90
CA SER A 76 -9.76 -2.68 4.52
C SER A 76 -8.66 -3.74 4.36
N LEU A 77 -7.38 -3.38 4.58
CA LEU A 77 -6.31 -4.36 4.55
C LEU A 77 -6.55 -5.42 5.63
N PHE A 78 -6.51 -6.68 5.22
CA PHE A 78 -6.68 -7.85 6.09
C PHE A 78 -8.08 -8.00 6.72
N THR A 79 -9.11 -7.31 6.20
CA THR A 79 -10.49 -7.47 6.70
C THR A 79 -11.26 -8.62 6.05
N GLN A 80 -10.73 -9.21 4.98
CA GLN A 80 -11.32 -10.40 4.36
C GLN A 80 -11.08 -11.62 5.24
N LYS A 81 -12.15 -12.36 5.57
CA LYS A 81 -12.03 -13.67 6.21
C LYS A 81 -11.32 -14.63 5.26
N THR A 82 -10.09 -14.98 5.58
CA THR A 82 -9.39 -16.09 4.96
C THR A 82 -9.77 -17.36 5.70
N TYR A 83 -10.41 -18.29 4.99
CA TYR A 83 -10.66 -19.63 5.48
C TYR A 83 -9.53 -20.54 4.98
N ASN A 84 -8.93 -21.29 5.90
CA ASN A 84 -7.85 -22.24 5.59
C ASN A 84 -8.41 -23.61 5.18
N SER A 85 -9.69 -23.89 5.42
CA SER A 85 -10.36 -25.13 5.02
C SER A 85 -11.86 -24.95 4.77
N ILE A 86 -12.47 -25.93 4.09
CA ILE A 86 -13.93 -26.00 3.93
C ILE A 86 -14.62 -26.20 5.29
N ASP A 87 -13.99 -26.92 6.22
CA ASP A 87 -14.53 -27.14 7.56
C ASP A 87 -14.65 -25.85 8.37
N GLU A 88 -13.73 -24.89 8.21
CA GLU A 88 -13.84 -23.56 8.84
C GLU A 88 -15.04 -22.76 8.30
N VAL A 89 -15.38 -22.93 7.03
CA VAL A 89 -16.56 -22.31 6.41
C VAL A 89 -17.85 -22.93 6.96
N ILE A 90 -17.88 -24.27 7.09
CA ILE A 90 -19.05 -25.02 7.55
C ILE A 90 -19.32 -24.79 9.05
N ASN A 91 -18.27 -24.81 9.87
CA ASN A 91 -18.42 -24.74 11.33
C ASN A 91 -18.48 -23.31 11.88
N GLY A 92 -18.23 -22.29 11.04
CA GLY A 92 -18.32 -20.88 11.42
C GLY A 92 -17.38 -20.45 12.54
N GLN A 93 -16.38 -21.26 12.86
CA GLN A 93 -15.42 -21.00 13.94
C GLN A 93 -14.25 -20.16 13.43
N LEU A 94 -13.97 -19.09 14.16
CA LEU A 94 -12.69 -18.39 14.20
C LEU A 94 -12.02 -18.72 15.52
#